data_AF-A0A6B3I9W8-F1
#
_entry.id   AF-A0A6B3I9W8-F1
#
_cell.length_a   1.000
_cell.length_b   1.000
_cell.length_c   1.000
_cell.angle_alpha   90.00
_cell.angle_beta   90.00
_cell.angle_gamma   90.00
#
_symmetry.space_group_name_H-M   'P 1'
#
loop_
_entity.id
_entity.type
_entity.pdbx_description
1 polymer ?
#
loop_
_entity_poly.entity_id
_entity_poly.type
_entity_poly.pdbx_seq_one_letter_code
_entity_poly.pdbx_strand_id
1 'polypeptide(L)' 'HAFGRPIGANQAIQFKIADMEMRAHMARVGWRDAASRLVAGEPFKKEAAIAKLYSSTVAVDNAREATQIHGGYGFM' A
#
# COMPACT_ATOMS: atom_id res chain seq x y z
N HIS A 1 3.77 21.78 -4.96
CA HIS A 1 4.84 22.10 -5.93
C HIS A 1 6.10 22.46 -5.15
N ALA A 2 7.30 22.17 -5.66
CA ALA A 2 8.58 22.58 -5.08
C ALA A 2 9.62 22.77 -6.20
N PHE A 3 10.59 23.67 -6.02
CA PHE A 3 11.64 23.95 -7.01
C PHE A 3 11.11 24.23 -8.43
N GLY A 4 10.02 25.00 -8.52
CA GLY A 4 9.43 25.40 -9.82
C GLY A 4 8.65 24.31 -10.56
N ARG A 5 8.43 23.12 -9.97
CA ARG A 5 7.71 22.01 -10.62
C ARG A 5 6.81 21.22 -9.65
N PRO A 6 5.88 20.38 -10.13
CA PRO A 6 5.16 19.44 -9.27
C PRO A 6 6.15 18.53 -8.54
N ILE A 7 5.90 18.21 -7.26
CA ILE A 7 6.79 17.33 -6.49
C ILE A 7 6.85 15.91 -7.06
N GLY A 8 5.77 15.48 -7.74
CA GLY A 8 5.71 14.21 -8.46
C GLY A 8 6.61 14.13 -9.70
N ALA A 9 7.23 15.24 -10.13
CA ALA A 9 8.27 15.23 -11.15
C ALA A 9 9.66 14.84 -10.61
N ASN A 10 9.81 14.74 -9.27
CA ASN A 10 11.05 14.28 -8.66
C ASN A 10 11.09 12.75 -8.65
N GLN A 11 12.12 12.15 -9.26
CA GLN A 11 12.24 10.70 -9.41
C GLN A 11 12.17 9.94 -8.07
N ALA A 12 12.77 10.48 -7.00
CA ALA A 12 12.69 9.90 -5.66
C ALA A 12 11.24 9.78 -5.14
N ILE A 13 10.36 10.75 -5.48
CA ILE A 13 8.94 10.69 -5.13
C ILE A 13 8.20 9.67 -6.02
N GLN A 14 8.56 9.60 -7.30
CA GLN A 14 7.98 8.61 -8.22
C GLN A 14 8.27 7.17 -7.77
N PHE A 15 9.49 6.88 -7.35
CA PHE A 15 9.85 5.56 -6.82
C PHE A 15 9.07 5.21 -5.56
N LYS A 16 8.92 6.15 -4.62
CA LYS A 16 8.09 5.94 -3.42
C LYS A 16 6.64 5.65 -3.78
N ILE A 17 6.06 6.40 -4.72
CA ILE A 17 4.68 6.17 -5.17
C ILE A 17 4.55 4.80 -5.86
N ALA A 18 5.53 4.40 -6.67
CA ALA A 18 5.54 3.09 -7.31
C ALA A 18 5.57 1.95 -6.28
N ASP A 19 6.42 2.06 -5.26
CA ASP A 19 6.48 1.08 -4.16
C ASP A 19 5.17 1.04 -3.37
N MET A 20 4.57 2.20 -3.10
CA MET A 20 3.27 2.30 -2.42
C MET A 20 2.16 1.62 -3.22
N GLU A 21 2.11 1.84 -4.53
CA GLU A 21 1.11 1.21 -5.41
C GLU A 21 1.33 -0.30 -5.49
N MET A 22 2.58 -0.76 -5.62
CA MET A 22 2.90 -2.19 -5.60
C MET A 22 2.37 -2.86 -4.33
N ARG A 23 2.62 -2.27 -3.15
CA ARG A 23 2.10 -2.78 -1.86
C ARG A 23 0.58 -2.81 -1.83
N ALA A 24 -0.08 -1.74 -2.27
CA ALA A 24 -1.53 -1.66 -2.31
C ALA A 24 -2.14 -2.71 -3.26
N HIS A 25 -1.51 -2.92 -4.42
CA HIS A 25 -1.89 -3.96 -5.37
C HIS A 25 -1.76 -5.35 -4.75
N MET A 26 -0.62 -5.67 -4.13
CA MET A 26 -0.39 -6.98 -3.53
C MET A 26 -1.32 -7.25 -2.33
N ALA A 27 -1.62 -6.24 -1.52
CA ALA A 27 -2.64 -6.34 -0.48
C ALA A 27 -4.00 -6.71 -1.07
N ARG A 28 -4.37 -6.05 -2.18
CA ARG A 28 -5.61 -6.30 -2.91
C ARG A 28 -5.69 -7.71 -3.50
N VAL A 29 -4.59 -8.21 -4.06
CA VAL A 29 -4.48 -9.59 -4.54
C VAL A 29 -4.65 -10.56 -3.39
N GLY A 30 -3.95 -10.36 -2.27
CA GLY A 30 -3.96 -11.28 -1.13
C GLY A 30 -5.34 -11.47 -0.51
N TRP A 31 -6.08 -10.38 -0.23
CA TRP A 31 -7.41 -10.54 0.37
C TRP A 31 -8.43 -11.11 -0.62
N ARG A 32 -8.28 -10.84 -1.93
CA ARG A 32 -9.14 -11.41 -2.97
C ARG A 32 -8.92 -12.90 -3.16
N ASP A 33 -7.67 -13.38 -3.08
CA ASP A 33 -7.37 -14.82 -3.07
C ASP A 33 -8.08 -15.51 -1.90
N ALA A 34 -7.90 -15.00 -0.68
CA ALA A 34 -8.55 -15.54 0.50
C ALA A 34 -10.10 -15.52 0.40
N ALA A 35 -10.67 -14.44 -0.15
CA ALA A 35 -12.11 -14.32 -0.38
C ALA A 35 -12.62 -15.31 -1.44
N SER A 36 -11.86 -15.53 -2.52
CA SER A 36 -12.24 -16.48 -3.57
C SER A 36 -12.30 -17.92 -3.04
N ARG A 37 -11.33 -18.31 -2.21
CA ARG A 37 -11.31 -19.63 -1.53
C ARG A 37 -12.50 -19.80 -0.59
N LEU A 38 -12.82 -18.76 0.18
CA LEU A 38 -14.00 -18.76 1.05
C LEU A 38 -15.29 -19.03 0.26
N VAL A 39 -15.48 -18.34 -0.87
CA VAL A 39 -16.67 -18.52 -1.71
C VAL A 39 -16.70 -19.90 -2.37
N ALA A 40 -15.54 -20.47 -2.71
CA ALA A 40 -15.41 -21.81 -3.26
C ALA A 40 -15.58 -22.95 -2.21
N GLY A 41 -15.71 -22.62 -0.92
CA GLY A 41 -15.76 -23.60 0.16
C GLY A 41 -14.42 -24.29 0.45
N GLU A 42 -13.31 -23.72 -0.04
CA GLU A 42 -11.97 -24.23 0.19
C GLU A 42 -11.41 -23.78 1.55
N PRO A 43 -10.41 -24.48 2.12
CA PRO A 43 -9.64 -23.95 3.24
C PRO A 43 -9.05 -22.57 2.90
N PHE A 44 -9.42 -21.54 3.67
CA PHE A 44 -9.04 -20.15 3.40
C PHE A 44 -8.42 -19.42 4.61
N LYS A 45 -8.50 -20.02 5.81
CA LYS A 45 -8.16 -19.33 7.07
C LYS A 45 -6.70 -18.87 7.12
N LYS A 46 -5.79 -19.66 6.55
CA LYS A 46 -4.36 -19.32 6.49
C LYS A 46 -4.13 -18.13 5.57
N GLU A 47 -4.70 -18.16 4.38
CA GLU A 47 -4.59 -17.11 3.36
C GLU A 47 -5.21 -15.81 3.87
N ALA A 48 -6.36 -15.89 4.54
CA ALA A 48 -6.98 -14.73 5.18
C ALA A 48 -6.09 -14.12 6.28
N ALA A 49 -5.44 -14.94 7.12
CA ALA A 49 -4.53 -14.46 8.14
C ALA A 49 -3.29 -13.77 7.54
N ILE A 50 -2.71 -14.35 6.48
CA ILE A 50 -1.59 -13.75 5.73
C ILE A 50 -2.03 -12.42 5.11
N ALA A 51 -3.17 -12.41 4.42
CA ALA A 51 -3.71 -11.21 3.77
C ALA A 51 -3.96 -10.09 4.77
N LYS A 52 -4.55 -10.40 5.94
CA LYS A 52 -4.75 -9.43 7.04
C LYS A 52 -3.42 -8.87 7.50
N LEU A 53 -2.46 -9.73 7.82
CA LEU A 53 -1.16 -9.30 8.36
C LEU A 53 -0.46 -8.38 7.35
N TYR A 54 -0.29 -8.85 6.12
CA TYR A 54 0.37 -8.08 5.07
C TYR A 54 -0.33 -6.75 4.82
N SER A 55 -1.65 -6.76 4.59
CA SER A 55 -2.41 -5.55 4.27
C SER A 55 -2.32 -4.51 5.38
N SER A 56 -2.40 -4.94 6.64
CA SER A 56 -2.29 -4.01 7.78
C SER A 56 -0.89 -3.41 7.92
N THR A 57 0.16 -4.19 7.71
CA THR A 57 1.55 -3.71 7.78
C THR A 57 1.82 -2.71 6.67
N VAL A 58 1.52 -3.07 5.42
CA VAL A 58 1.84 -2.20 4.28
C VAL A 58 0.97 -0.94 4.23
N ALA A 59 -0.24 -0.97 4.81
CA ALA A 59 -1.06 0.23 4.97
C ALA A 59 -0.37 1.26 5.87
N VAL A 60 0.24 0.82 6.98
CA VAL A 60 1.01 1.69 7.88
C VAL A 60 2.26 2.22 7.17
N ASP A 61 2.98 1.38 6.43
CA ASP A 61 4.16 1.82 5.69
C ASP A 61 3.81 2.83 4.60
N ASN A 62 2.72 2.60 3.85
CA ASN A 62 2.23 3.55 2.86
C ASN A 62 1.80 4.87 3.50
N ALA A 63 1.11 4.84 4.65
CA ALA A 63 0.71 6.05 5.36
C ALA A 63 1.94 6.87 5.80
N ARG A 64 2.97 6.22 6.34
CA ARG A 64 4.24 6.87 6.72
C ARG A 64 4.94 7.53 5.54
N GLU A 65 5.03 6.82 4.42
CA GLU A 65 5.61 7.37 3.18
C GLU A 65 4.78 8.55 2.65
N ALA A 66 3.44 8.45 2.68
CA ALA A 66 2.57 9.55 2.30
C ALA A 66 2.79 10.79 3.17
N THR A 67 2.86 10.64 4.50
CA THR A 67 3.20 11.73 5.43
C THR A 67 4.52 12.38 5.04
N GLN A 68 5.56 11.58 4.78
CA GLN A 68 6.87 12.11 4.40
C GLN A 68 6.86 12.84 3.05
N ILE A 69 6.10 12.36 2.06
CA ILE A 69 5.93 13.02 0.74
C ILE A 69 5.28 14.40 0.89
N HIS A 70 4.34 14.56 1.82
CA HIS A 70 3.68 15.84 2.10
C HIS A 70 4.54 16.79 2.96
N GLY A 71 5.70 16.34 3.46
CA GLY A 71 6.60 17.15 4.27
C GLY A 71 5.94 17.58 5.58
N GLY A 72 6.15 18.84 6.01
CA GLY A 72 5.55 19.37 7.25
C GLY A 72 4.02 19.30 7.28
N TYR A 73 3.36 19.38 6.12
CA TYR A 73 1.90 19.22 6.02
C TYR A 73 1.42 17.79 6.24
N GLY A 74 2.29 16.78 6.17
CA GLY A 74 1.92 15.40 6.45
C GLY A 74 1.83 15.06 7.95
N PHE A 75 2.25 15.98 8.83
CA PHE A 75 2.25 15.85 10.28
C PHE A 75 1.24 16.77 10.99
N MET A 76 0.58 17.66 10.24
CA MET A 76 -0.55 18.48 10.69
C MET A 76 -1.85 17.73 10.44
#